data_AF-A0A7H0NLR6-F1
#
_entry.id   AF-A0A7H0NLR6-F1
#
_cell.length_a   1.000
_cell.length_b   1.000
_cell.length_c   1.000
_cell.angle_alpha   90.00
_cell.angle_beta   90.00
_cell.angle_gamma   90.00
#
_symmetry.space_group_name_H-M   'P 1'
#
loop_
_entity.id
_entity.type
_entity.pdbx_description
1 polymer ?
#
loop_
_entity_poly.entity_id
_entity_poly.type
_entity_poly.pdbx_seq_one_letter_code
_entity_poly.pdbx_strand_id
1 'polypeptide(L)'
;MHASRHRAGSALLTFAAFAAFGALALTGCGGTTEGPAATASPVPATATATAPAADNPFAGTKRFVTTDRAWTEGGLTKLSVRSAEKKVNTRFDTWEIVPGTGEFVTVALAEDARVLLTVPIRGDDVPGTSGGEPLPASQAEFVTLLTQLDPRTREGAGFDLSFDGEGRVIRVQSLYKP
;
A
#
# COMPACT_ATOMS: atom_id res chain seq x y z
N MET A 1 14.71 -41.93 -24.13
CA MET A 1 14.76 -41.20 -25.42
C MET A 1 14.48 -39.73 -25.14
N HIS A 2 15.52 -38.87 -25.19
CA HIS A 2 15.39 -37.43 -25.00
C HIS A 2 14.94 -36.76 -26.30
N ALA A 3 13.96 -35.87 -26.23
CA ALA A 3 13.64 -34.95 -27.33
C ALA A 3 13.33 -33.56 -26.76
N SER A 4 14.37 -32.76 -26.64
CA SER A 4 14.33 -31.31 -26.46
C SER A 4 13.83 -30.65 -27.74
N ARG A 5 12.87 -29.73 -27.63
CA ARG A 5 12.49 -28.81 -28.71
C ARG A 5 12.38 -27.40 -28.17
N HIS A 6 13.49 -26.66 -28.22
CA HIS A 6 13.47 -25.20 -28.16
C HIS A 6 13.13 -24.67 -29.55
N ARG A 7 12.03 -23.93 -29.68
CA ARG A 7 11.82 -23.01 -30.80
C ARG A 7 11.80 -21.59 -30.26
N ALA A 8 12.90 -20.90 -30.54
CA ALA A 8 13.04 -19.46 -30.41
C ALA A 8 12.11 -18.76 -31.39
N GLY A 9 11.37 -17.76 -30.91
CA GLY A 9 10.64 -16.80 -31.72
C GLY A 9 11.10 -15.39 -31.33
N SER A 10 12.04 -14.85 -32.08
CA SER A 10 12.39 -13.43 -32.03
C SER A 10 11.32 -12.62 -32.75
N ALA A 11 10.76 -11.62 -32.09
CA ALA A 11 10.04 -10.54 -32.74
C ALA A 11 10.55 -9.20 -32.17
N LEU A 12 11.51 -8.60 -32.87
CA LEU A 12 11.75 -7.17 -32.82
C LEU A 12 10.58 -6.47 -33.51
N LEU A 13 10.04 -5.41 -32.91
CA LEU A 13 9.50 -4.27 -33.67
C LEU A 13 9.57 -2.99 -32.82
N THR A 14 10.05 -1.98 -33.51
CA THR A 14 10.60 -0.69 -33.08
C THR A 14 9.55 0.40 -32.86
N PHE A 15 9.87 1.30 -31.91
CA PHE A 15 9.66 2.75 -31.85
C PHE A 15 8.36 3.40 -32.39
N ALA A 16 7.71 4.20 -31.52
CA ALA A 16 7.40 5.60 -31.84
C ALA A 16 7.12 6.39 -30.55
N ALA A 17 7.93 7.42 -30.33
CA ALA A 17 7.75 8.44 -29.30
C ALA A 17 6.73 9.49 -29.75
N PHE A 18 5.90 9.99 -28.82
CA PHE A 18 5.29 11.31 -28.93
C PHE A 18 5.27 11.97 -27.55
N ALA A 19 6.32 12.73 -27.25
CA ALA A 19 6.33 13.72 -26.20
C ALA A 19 5.76 15.02 -26.79
N ALA A 20 4.52 15.37 -26.42
CA ALA A 20 3.96 16.67 -26.72
C ALA A 20 4.29 17.63 -25.58
N PHE A 21 5.28 18.48 -25.85
CA PHE A 21 5.61 19.68 -25.09
C PHE A 21 4.47 20.69 -25.24
N GLY A 22 3.82 21.07 -24.14
CA GLY A 22 2.83 22.15 -24.11
C GLY A 22 3.29 23.26 -23.18
N ALA A 23 4.01 24.24 -23.72
CA ALA A 23 4.35 25.49 -23.06
C ALA A 23 3.73 26.66 -23.85
N LEU A 24 2.80 27.40 -23.22
CA LEU A 24 2.36 28.75 -23.60
C LEU A 24 1.46 29.25 -22.44
N ALA A 25 2.01 30.01 -21.48
CA ALA A 25 2.18 31.47 -21.45
C ALA A 25 0.86 32.23 -21.36
N LEU A 26 0.66 33.00 -20.28
CA LEU A 26 -0.01 34.30 -20.27
C LEU A 26 0.39 35.08 -18.99
N THR A 27 1.52 35.77 -19.09
CA THR A 27 1.85 36.94 -18.26
C THR A 27 0.86 38.06 -18.58
N GLY A 28 -0.07 38.34 -17.67
CA GLY A 28 -0.90 39.53 -17.69
C GLY A 28 -0.30 40.62 -16.81
N CYS A 29 0.40 41.57 -17.42
CA CYS A 29 0.84 42.81 -16.80
C CYS A 29 0.20 43.95 -17.59
N GLY A 30 -0.60 44.80 -16.95
CA GLY A 30 -1.28 45.91 -17.61
C GLY A 30 -1.91 46.90 -16.65
N GLY A 31 -1.20 48.02 -16.43
CA GLY A 31 -1.75 49.37 -16.58
C GLY A 31 -2.58 50.00 -15.46
N THR A 32 -1.96 50.95 -14.75
CA THR A 32 -2.50 51.97 -13.84
C THR A 32 -3.59 52.87 -14.44
N THR A 33 -4.59 53.28 -13.64
CA THR A 33 -5.22 54.62 -13.67
C THR A 33 -5.80 54.97 -12.30
N GLU A 34 -5.53 56.20 -11.87
CA GLU A 34 -5.69 56.80 -10.55
C GLU A 34 -7.09 57.41 -10.33
N GLY A 35 -7.57 57.41 -9.09
CA GLY A 35 -8.76 58.14 -8.64
C GLY A 35 -8.83 58.17 -7.10
N PRO A 36 -8.90 59.33 -6.44
CA PRO A 36 -8.59 59.46 -5.01
C PRO A 36 -9.82 59.38 -4.08
N ALA A 37 -9.49 59.09 -2.81
CA ALA A 37 -10.25 59.31 -1.57
C ALA A 37 -11.37 58.33 -1.19
N ALA A 38 -11.09 57.46 -0.21
CA ALA A 38 -11.84 57.36 1.05
C ALA A 38 -11.17 56.39 2.03
N THR A 39 -11.05 56.85 3.28
CA THR A 39 -10.53 56.18 4.47
C THR A 39 -11.16 54.80 4.75
N ALA A 40 -10.34 53.75 4.85
CA ALA A 40 -10.52 52.63 5.78
C ALA A 40 -9.23 51.80 5.84
N SER A 41 -8.59 51.71 7.02
CA SER A 41 -7.54 50.73 7.28
C SER A 41 -8.10 49.30 7.22
N PRO A 42 -7.34 48.37 6.65
CA PRO A 42 -7.19 47.07 7.28
C PRO A 42 -5.71 46.78 7.53
N VAL A 43 -5.42 46.42 8.78
CA VAL A 43 -4.15 45.78 9.18
C VAL A 43 -3.94 44.59 8.22
N PRO A 44 -2.75 44.41 7.62
CA PRO A 44 -2.50 43.22 6.85
C PRO A 44 -2.57 42.04 7.82
N ALA A 45 -3.64 41.26 7.72
CA ALA A 45 -3.67 39.93 8.31
C ALA A 45 -2.50 39.18 7.66
N THR A 46 -1.44 38.98 8.43
CA THR A 46 -0.39 38.04 8.09
C THR A 46 -1.10 36.73 7.81
N ALA A 47 -1.25 36.40 6.53
CA ALA A 47 -1.64 35.07 6.13
C ALA A 47 -0.53 34.18 6.66
N THR A 48 -0.76 33.58 7.82
CA THR A 48 0.00 32.44 8.27
C THR A 48 -0.22 31.43 7.17
N ALA A 49 0.74 31.34 6.25
CA ALA A 49 0.81 30.27 5.29
C ALA A 49 0.84 29.00 6.13
N THR A 50 -0.32 28.36 6.26
CA THR A 50 -0.43 27.03 6.82
C THR A 50 0.58 26.20 6.05
N ALA A 51 1.63 25.75 6.73
CA ALA A 51 2.57 24.82 6.16
C ALA A 51 1.75 23.66 5.56
N PRO A 52 2.08 23.19 4.34
CA PRO A 52 1.38 22.05 3.79
C PRO A 52 1.41 20.94 4.84
N ALA A 53 0.23 20.38 5.14
CA ALA A 53 0.11 19.26 6.05
C ALA A 53 1.16 18.22 5.63
N ALA A 54 2.01 17.77 6.56
CA ALA A 54 3.02 16.79 6.25
C ALA A 54 2.33 15.58 5.62
N ASP A 55 2.63 15.31 4.35
CA ASP A 55 2.00 14.24 3.58
C ASP A 55 2.24 12.91 4.32
N ASN A 56 1.17 12.19 4.65
CA ASN A 56 1.28 10.87 5.24
C ASN A 56 1.93 9.93 4.21
N PRO A 57 3.08 9.29 4.51
CA PRO A 57 3.83 8.47 3.54
C PRO A 57 3.08 7.21 3.07
N PHE A 58 1.96 6.87 3.72
CA PHE A 58 1.10 5.75 3.34
C PHE A 58 -0.09 6.15 2.46
N ALA A 59 -0.43 7.44 2.40
CA ALA A 59 -1.60 7.93 1.70
C ALA A 59 -1.68 7.43 0.25
N GLY A 60 -2.77 6.76 -0.10
CA GLY A 60 -3.07 6.23 -1.43
C GLY A 60 -2.17 5.08 -1.89
N THR A 61 -1.34 4.51 -1.01
CA THR A 61 -0.36 3.48 -1.38
C THR A 61 -0.88 2.06 -1.18
N LYS A 62 -0.17 1.10 -1.78
CA LYS A 62 -0.26 -0.33 -1.45
C LYS A 62 1.10 -0.79 -0.94
N ARG A 63 1.14 -1.54 0.15
CA ARG A 63 2.37 -2.02 0.76
C ARG A 63 2.25 -3.49 1.14
N PHE A 64 3.33 -4.23 0.94
CA PHE A 64 3.49 -5.54 1.55
C PHE A 64 4.29 -5.41 2.85
N VAL A 65 3.79 -6.01 3.93
CA VAL A 65 4.34 -5.84 5.27
C VAL A 65 4.35 -7.15 6.05
N THR A 66 5.22 -7.21 7.05
CA THR A 66 5.07 -8.09 8.23
C THR A 66 4.50 -7.30 9.39
N THR A 67 3.90 -8.00 10.34
CA THR A 67 3.21 -7.39 11.49
C THR A 67 3.74 -7.96 12.80
N ASP A 68 4.10 -7.11 13.75
CA ASP A 68 4.52 -7.53 15.09
C ASP A 68 3.31 -7.75 16.02
N ARG A 69 2.34 -6.84 15.94
CA ARG A 69 1.13 -6.87 16.75
C ARG A 69 -0.03 -6.16 16.09
N ALA A 70 -1.23 -6.55 16.51
CA ALA A 70 -2.49 -5.88 16.24
C ALA A 70 -3.19 -5.63 17.57
N TRP A 71 -3.86 -4.49 17.71
CA TRP A 71 -4.60 -4.15 18.92
C TRP A 71 -5.70 -3.14 18.63
N THR A 72 -6.60 -2.94 19.58
CA THR A 72 -7.61 -1.88 19.53
C THR A 72 -7.24 -0.79 20.52
N GLU A 73 -7.29 0.47 20.08
CA GLU A 73 -7.05 1.64 20.93
C GLU A 73 -7.85 2.82 20.39
N GLY A 74 -8.59 3.51 21.28
CA GLY A 74 -9.44 4.64 20.88
C GLY A 74 -10.55 4.27 19.90
N GLY A 75 -11.06 3.03 19.96
CA GLY A 75 -12.10 2.52 19.07
C GLY A 75 -11.60 2.07 17.69
N LEU A 76 -10.31 2.23 17.38
CA LEU A 76 -9.72 1.85 16.10
C LEU A 76 -8.81 0.63 16.25
N THR A 77 -8.83 -0.25 15.26
CA THR A 77 -7.82 -1.30 15.12
C THR A 77 -6.53 -0.70 14.61
N LYS A 78 -5.41 -1.03 15.25
CA LYS A 78 -4.06 -0.59 14.90
C LYS A 78 -3.14 -1.77 14.65
N LEU A 79 -2.20 -1.60 13.73
CA LEU A 79 -1.16 -2.57 13.40
C LEU A 79 0.22 -1.96 13.58
N SER A 80 1.13 -2.75 14.12
CA SER A 80 2.56 -2.48 14.14
C SER A 80 3.16 -3.17 12.92
N VAL A 81 3.51 -2.41 11.89
CA VAL A 81 3.90 -2.94 10.57
C VAL A 81 5.32 -2.57 10.20
N ARG A 82 5.96 -3.43 9.42
CA ARG A 82 7.26 -3.16 8.78
C ARG A 82 7.20 -3.64 7.35
N SER A 83 7.79 -2.88 6.42
CA SER A 83 7.87 -3.31 5.02
C SER A 83 8.53 -4.69 4.88
N ALA A 84 8.07 -5.46 3.91
CA ALA A 84 8.62 -6.77 3.58
C ALA A 84 8.66 -6.97 2.06
N GLU A 85 9.45 -7.94 1.62
CA GLU A 85 9.53 -8.38 0.22
C GLU A 85 8.92 -9.77 0.06
N LYS A 86 8.23 -9.98 -1.08
CA LYS A 86 7.80 -11.30 -1.53
C LYS A 86 8.85 -11.84 -2.49
N LYS A 87 9.49 -12.94 -2.12
CA LYS A 87 10.42 -13.65 -2.98
C LYS A 87 9.85 -14.99 -3.37
N VAL A 88 10.00 -15.38 -4.63
CA VAL A 88 9.60 -16.72 -5.07
C VAL A 88 10.57 -17.74 -4.48
N ASN A 89 10.04 -18.73 -3.78
CA ASN A 89 10.76 -19.90 -3.30
C ASN A 89 10.47 -21.09 -4.21
N THR A 90 11.39 -21.35 -5.14
CA THR A 90 11.27 -22.43 -6.12
C THR A 90 11.52 -23.82 -5.54
N ARG A 91 11.98 -23.93 -4.29
CA ARG A 91 12.18 -25.24 -3.64
C ARG A 91 10.85 -25.82 -3.14
N PHE A 92 9.94 -24.94 -2.74
CA PHE A 92 8.65 -25.30 -2.14
C PHE A 92 7.46 -24.74 -2.91
N ASP A 93 7.67 -24.26 -4.14
CA ASP A 93 6.67 -23.64 -5.00
C ASP A 93 5.77 -22.64 -4.26
N THR A 94 6.39 -21.77 -3.46
CA THR A 94 5.69 -20.86 -2.56
C THR A 94 6.36 -19.48 -2.46
N TRP A 95 5.79 -18.60 -1.65
CA TRP A 95 6.38 -17.31 -1.31
C TRP A 95 7.27 -17.42 -0.07
N GLU A 96 8.50 -16.93 -0.20
CA GLU A 96 9.33 -16.54 0.93
C GLU A 96 9.03 -15.07 1.27
N ILE A 97 8.76 -14.81 2.54
CA ILE A 97 8.57 -13.45 3.06
C ILE A 97 9.89 -13.03 3.66
N VAL A 98 10.48 -11.97 3.12
CA VAL A 98 11.72 -11.39 3.63
C VAL A 98 11.35 -10.10 4.36
N PRO A 99 11.36 -10.09 5.71
CA PRO A 99 11.05 -8.89 6.45
C PRO A 99 12.13 -7.82 6.22
N GLY A 100 11.73 -6.56 6.11
CA GLY A 100 12.66 -5.44 6.03
C GLY A 100 13.45 -5.24 7.33
N THR A 101 14.45 -4.37 7.30
CA THR A 101 15.31 -4.10 8.48
C THR A 101 14.93 -2.83 9.24
N GLY A 102 13.95 -2.06 8.75
CA GLY A 102 13.51 -0.82 9.40
C GLY A 102 12.72 -1.05 10.69
N GLU A 103 12.50 0.04 11.42
CA GLU A 103 11.61 0.05 12.60
C GLU A 103 10.17 -0.30 12.23
N PHE A 104 9.45 -0.85 13.19
CA PHE A 104 8.00 -0.99 13.06
C PHE A 104 7.31 0.36 13.22
N VAL A 105 6.30 0.59 12.39
CA VAL A 105 5.48 1.81 12.42
C VAL A 105 4.03 1.45 12.69
N THR A 106 3.32 2.34 13.40
CA THR A 106 1.90 2.12 13.68
C THR A 106 1.04 2.65 12.55
N VAL A 107 0.12 1.83 12.06
CA VAL A 107 -0.94 2.23 11.12
C VAL A 107 -2.31 1.90 11.72
N ALA A 108 -3.32 2.72 11.42
CA ALA A 108 -4.70 2.48 11.85
C ALA A 108 -5.52 1.95 10.67
N LEU A 109 -6.44 1.03 10.96
CA LEU A 109 -7.49 0.63 10.01
C LEU A 109 -8.60 1.67 10.03
N ALA A 110 -9.19 1.92 8.86
CA ALA A 110 -10.49 2.57 8.76
C ALA A 110 -11.56 1.71 9.46
N GLU A 111 -12.64 2.33 9.95
CA GLU A 111 -13.71 1.62 10.67
C GLU A 111 -14.37 0.53 9.82
N ASP A 112 -14.48 0.76 8.51
CA ASP A 112 -15.05 -0.13 7.51
C ASP A 112 -13.99 -0.94 6.72
N ALA A 113 -12.74 -0.95 7.20
CA ALA A 113 -11.66 -1.64 6.51
C ALA A 113 -11.97 -3.14 6.32
N ARG A 114 -11.74 -3.64 5.11
CA ARG A 114 -11.97 -5.05 4.78
C ARG A 114 -10.77 -5.89 5.17
N VAL A 115 -11.01 -6.93 5.95
CA VAL A 115 -9.99 -7.92 6.28
C VAL A 115 -10.28 -9.22 5.53
N LEU A 116 -9.27 -9.72 4.83
CA LEU A 116 -9.32 -10.97 4.07
C LEU A 116 -8.21 -11.90 4.56
N LEU A 117 -8.59 -13.02 5.15
CA LEU A 117 -7.66 -14.05 5.60
C LEU A 117 -7.67 -15.20 4.60
N THR A 118 -6.52 -15.46 3.99
CA THR A 118 -6.39 -16.50 2.97
C THR A 118 -6.23 -17.87 3.62
N VAL A 119 -7.16 -18.77 3.29
CA VAL A 119 -7.17 -20.17 3.72
C VAL A 119 -6.73 -21.08 2.58
N PRO A 120 -6.13 -22.26 2.85
CA PRO A 120 -5.78 -23.21 1.80
C PRO A 120 -7.03 -23.71 1.06
N ILE A 121 -7.01 -23.69 -0.27
CA ILE A 121 -7.98 -24.41 -1.09
C ILE A 121 -7.51 -25.87 -1.16
N ARG A 122 -8.34 -26.80 -0.73
CA ARG A 122 -8.12 -28.22 -1.00
C ARG A 122 -8.57 -28.50 -2.44
N GLY A 123 -7.63 -28.49 -3.38
CA GLY A 123 -7.84 -28.96 -4.76
C GLY A 123 -7.20 -30.34 -4.98
N ASP A 124 -7.59 -31.02 -6.06
CA ASP A 124 -6.88 -32.23 -6.53
C ASP A 124 -5.37 -31.91 -6.68
N ASP A 125 -4.52 -32.81 -6.20
CA ASP A 125 -3.06 -32.65 -6.04
C ASP A 125 -2.31 -32.29 -7.34
N VAL A 126 -2.44 -31.04 -7.81
CA VAL A 126 -1.62 -30.49 -8.89
C VAL A 126 -0.46 -29.72 -8.26
N PRO A 127 0.80 -30.21 -8.40
CA PRO A 127 1.99 -29.53 -7.89
C PRO A 127 2.07 -28.09 -8.43
N GLY A 128 2.38 -27.12 -7.55
CA GLY A 128 2.49 -25.71 -7.91
C GLY A 128 1.17 -24.91 -7.87
N THR A 129 0.07 -25.54 -7.45
CA THR A 129 -1.27 -24.92 -7.39
C THR A 129 -1.86 -24.97 -5.98
N SER A 130 -1.05 -24.71 -4.94
CA SER A 130 -1.63 -24.39 -3.63
C SER A 130 -2.24 -22.98 -3.69
N GLY A 131 -3.42 -22.92 -4.29
CA GLY A 131 -4.26 -21.73 -4.29
C GLY A 131 -4.74 -21.48 -2.85
N GLY A 132 -4.66 -20.24 -2.41
CA GLY A 132 -5.34 -19.80 -1.21
C GLY A 132 -6.60 -19.02 -1.58
N GLU A 133 -7.71 -19.24 -0.88
CA GLU A 133 -8.93 -18.45 -1.04
C GLU A 133 -8.98 -17.34 0.02
N PRO A 134 -9.02 -16.05 -0.37
CA PRO A 134 -9.18 -14.96 0.58
C PRO A 134 -10.63 -14.91 1.10
N LEU A 135 -10.82 -15.21 2.38
CA LEU A 135 -12.13 -15.16 3.04
C LEU A 135 -12.27 -13.92 3.92
N PRO A 136 -13.46 -13.29 3.97
CA PRO A 136 -13.69 -12.15 4.84
C PRO A 136 -13.59 -12.55 6.31
N ALA A 137 -12.96 -11.69 7.11
CA ALA A 137 -12.91 -11.77 8.56
C ALA A 137 -13.26 -10.41 9.17
N SER A 138 -13.69 -10.41 10.43
CA SER A 138 -13.86 -9.14 11.16
C SER A 138 -12.51 -8.59 11.64
N GLN A 139 -12.42 -7.27 11.88
CA GLN A 139 -11.21 -6.68 12.45
C GLN A 139 -10.89 -7.23 13.85
N ALA A 140 -11.91 -7.48 14.68
CA ALA A 140 -11.74 -8.04 16.02
C ALA A 140 -11.23 -9.50 15.99
N GLU A 141 -11.75 -10.30 15.07
CA GLU A 141 -11.26 -11.65 14.81
C GLU A 141 -9.80 -11.62 14.36
N PHE A 142 -9.44 -10.72 13.44
CA PHE A 142 -8.07 -10.56 12.99
C PHE A 142 -7.10 -10.22 14.14
N VAL A 143 -7.46 -9.28 15.02
CA VAL A 143 -6.68 -8.95 16.22
C VAL A 143 -6.52 -10.17 17.11
N THR A 144 -7.61 -10.91 17.34
CA THR A 144 -7.62 -12.11 18.18
C THR A 144 -6.68 -13.18 17.62
N LEU A 145 -6.82 -13.50 16.34
CA LEU A 145 -5.99 -14.50 15.66
C LEU A 145 -4.52 -14.11 15.70
N LEU A 146 -4.18 -12.87 15.33
CA LEU A 146 -2.79 -12.43 15.32
C LEU A 146 -2.17 -12.47 16.72
N THR A 147 -2.94 -12.12 17.76
CA THR A 147 -2.50 -12.18 19.17
C THR A 147 -2.23 -13.61 19.64
N GLN A 148 -3.04 -14.57 19.18
CA GLN A 148 -2.92 -15.98 19.54
C GLN A 148 -1.79 -16.72 18.80
N LEU A 149 -1.36 -16.22 17.63
CA LEU A 149 -0.21 -16.79 16.94
C LEU A 149 1.04 -16.70 17.80
N ASP A 150 1.84 -17.76 17.80
CA ASP A 150 3.17 -17.72 18.39
C ASP A 150 4.05 -16.70 17.64
N PRO A 151 5.05 -16.08 18.31
CA PRO A 151 5.86 -15.03 17.70
C PRO A 151 6.53 -15.44 16.39
N ARG A 152 7.00 -16.69 16.27
CA ARG A 152 7.70 -17.13 15.05
C ARG A 152 6.75 -17.26 13.87
N THR A 153 5.56 -17.81 14.07
CA THR A 153 4.54 -17.87 13.01
C THR A 153 4.06 -16.47 12.63
N ARG A 154 3.94 -15.57 13.62
CA ARG A 154 3.53 -14.18 13.36
C ARG A 154 4.57 -13.40 12.56
N GLU A 155 5.86 -13.53 12.88
CA GLU A 155 6.96 -12.93 12.11
C GLU A 155 7.00 -13.43 10.66
N GLY A 156 6.60 -14.68 10.44
CA GLY A 156 6.47 -15.29 9.11
C GLY A 156 5.17 -14.97 8.37
N ALA A 157 4.25 -14.21 8.97
CA ALA A 157 2.98 -13.81 8.34
C ALA A 157 3.13 -12.49 7.58
N GLY A 158 2.73 -12.50 6.32
CA GLY A 158 2.79 -11.33 5.44
C GLY A 158 1.41 -10.83 5.04
N PHE A 159 1.26 -9.51 4.88
CA PHE A 159 -0.01 -8.88 4.54
C PHE A 159 0.16 -7.85 3.43
N ASP A 160 -0.72 -7.88 2.44
CA ASP A 160 -0.93 -6.76 1.51
C ASP A 160 -1.89 -5.76 2.15
N LEU A 161 -1.40 -4.55 2.38
CA LEU A 161 -2.18 -3.42 2.88
C LEU A 161 -2.48 -2.46 1.74
N SER A 162 -3.72 -1.98 1.67
CA SER A 162 -4.11 -0.84 0.84
C SER A 162 -4.56 0.30 1.74
N PHE A 163 -4.10 1.51 1.44
CA PHE A 163 -4.35 2.70 2.23
C PHE A 163 -5.26 3.68 1.49
N ASP A 164 -6.12 4.39 2.23
CA ASP A 164 -6.88 5.54 1.70
C ASP A 164 -5.99 6.77 1.51
N GLY A 165 -6.58 7.87 1.02
CA GLY A 165 -5.88 9.14 0.81
C GLY A 165 -5.37 9.83 2.08
N GLU A 166 -5.79 9.39 3.28
CA GLU A 166 -5.31 9.90 4.57
C GLU A 166 -4.22 8.98 5.18
N GLY A 167 -4.00 7.81 4.59
CA GLY A 167 -3.05 6.80 5.06
C GLY A 167 -3.62 5.86 6.12
N ARG A 168 -4.95 5.70 6.21
CA ARG A 168 -5.57 4.61 6.98
C ARG A 168 -5.70 3.37 6.12
N VAL A 169 -5.58 2.20 6.73
CA VAL A 169 -5.71 0.92 6.04
C VAL A 169 -7.18 0.66 5.73
N ILE A 170 -7.51 0.51 4.45
CA ILE A 170 -8.86 0.17 3.96
C ILE A 170 -9.00 -1.31 3.56
N ARG A 171 -7.87 -2.00 3.38
CA ARG A 171 -7.84 -3.43 3.08
C ARG A 171 -6.61 -4.09 3.68
N VAL A 172 -6.84 -5.19 4.38
CA VAL A 172 -5.82 -6.16 4.82
C VAL A 172 -6.08 -7.45 4.08
N GLN A 173 -5.08 -8.01 3.40
CA GLN A 173 -5.14 -9.36 2.85
C GLN A 173 -3.93 -10.16 3.31
N SER A 174 -4.13 -11.29 3.98
CA SER A 174 -3.00 -12.17 4.33
C SER A 174 -2.45 -12.88 3.10
N LEU A 175 -1.14 -13.10 3.09
CA LEU A 175 -0.49 -13.97 2.12
C LEU A 175 -0.63 -15.42 2.58
N TYR A 176 -1.10 -16.29 1.69
CA TYR A 176 -1.08 -17.72 1.95
C TYR A 176 0.34 -18.26 1.81
N LYS A 177 0.77 -18.99 2.85
CA LYS A 177 1.99 -19.79 2.84
C LYS A 177 1.62 -21.19 3.37
N PRO A 178 1.69 -22.25 2.54
CA PRO A 178 1.55 -23.62 2.99
C PRO A 178 2.57 -24.02 4.06
#